data_AF-A0A940GK09-F1
#
_entry.id   AF-A0A940GK09-F1
#
_cell.length_a   1.000
_cell.length_b   1.000
_cell.length_c   1.000
_cell.angle_alpha   90.00
_cell.angle_beta   90.00
_cell.angle_gamma   90.00
#
_symmetry.space_group_name_H-M   'P 1'
#
loop_
_entity.id
_entity.type
_entity.pdbx_description
1 polymer ?
#
loop_
_entity_poly.entity_id
_entity_poly.type
_entity_poly.pdbx_seq_one_letter_code
_entity_poly.pdbx_strand_id
1 'polypeptide(L)'
;MTGCIDTCPETYAKHLARYIGDPSTIRARTIDQFGRAPGMDRILAWQRDHARIRAKPFNCYLAPKFDNDRKVRADEPKATAVAAPKPEPEPEPFVYIAPIKPHQTPAEIISDIAAAFGLTADDICGPSRLAHISRVRQLIAALLVKRGNSTPKTGRWINRDHSTVLHAVRAMPTVMKHHPNIAKAYAAYIEAWGLG
;
A
#
# COMPACT_ATOMS: atom_id res chain seq x y z
N MET A 1 -28.74 9.92 3.34
CA MET A 1 -28.79 10.80 2.17
C MET A 1 -27.54 10.57 1.35
N THR A 2 -27.59 9.64 0.41
CA THR A 2 -26.48 9.26 -0.47
C THR A 2 -26.43 10.30 -1.59
N GLY A 3 -25.43 11.19 -1.56
CA GLY A 3 -25.32 12.28 -2.52
C GLY A 3 -25.23 11.77 -3.95
N CYS A 4 -26.11 12.24 -4.82
CA CYS A 4 -26.18 11.92 -6.24
C CYS A 4 -24.94 12.45 -6.97
N ILE A 5 -23.92 11.62 -7.19
CA ILE A 5 -22.69 12.02 -7.90
C ILE A 5 -22.84 11.85 -9.43
N ASP A 6 -23.88 11.15 -9.89
CA ASP A 6 -24.04 10.72 -11.28
C ASP A 6 -25.22 11.40 -12.01
N THR A 7 -25.50 12.67 -11.75
CA THR A 7 -26.62 13.39 -12.38
C THR A 7 -26.40 13.81 -13.84
N CYS A 8 -25.19 13.66 -14.38
CA CYS A 8 -24.86 14.05 -15.76
C CYS A 8 -23.95 13.02 -16.45
N PRO A 9 -24.17 12.71 -17.75
CA PRO A 9 -23.33 11.77 -18.52
C PRO A 9 -21.84 12.13 -18.50
N GLU A 10 -21.50 13.42 -18.46
CA GLU A 10 -20.11 13.88 -18.40
C GLU A 10 -19.46 13.58 -17.05
N THR A 11 -20.20 13.79 -15.95
CA THR A 11 -19.72 13.49 -14.60
C THR A 11 -19.52 11.99 -14.42
N TYR A 12 -20.45 11.19 -14.93
CA TYR A 12 -20.36 9.73 -14.93
C TYR A 12 -19.15 9.24 -15.73
N ALA A 13 -18.96 9.71 -16.96
CA ALA A 13 -17.80 9.37 -17.78
C ALA A 13 -16.47 9.78 -17.12
N LYS A 14 -16.41 10.95 -16.46
CA LYS A 14 -15.24 11.42 -15.70
C LYS A 14 -14.97 10.55 -14.48
N HIS A 15 -16.01 10.04 -13.82
CA HIS A 15 -15.87 9.07 -12.73
C HIS A 15 -15.29 7.75 -13.26
N LEU A 16 -15.84 7.20 -14.35
CA LEU A 16 -15.34 5.98 -15.00
C LEU A 16 -13.87 6.10 -15.43
N ALA A 17 -13.45 7.27 -15.94
CA ALA A 17 -12.09 7.55 -16.39
C ALA A 17 -11.01 7.43 -15.29
N ARG A 18 -11.40 7.37 -14.01
CA ARG A 18 -10.47 7.15 -12.88
C ARG A 18 -9.95 5.72 -12.81
N TYR A 19 -10.71 4.75 -13.32
CA TYR A 19 -10.42 3.32 -13.13
C TYR A 19 -10.56 2.47 -14.41
N ILE A 20 -11.16 3.00 -15.47
CA ILE A 20 -11.22 2.34 -16.79
C ILE A 20 -10.20 2.98 -17.71
N GLY A 21 -9.28 2.16 -18.25
CA GLY A 21 -8.23 2.62 -19.17
C GLY A 21 -8.70 2.77 -20.61
N ASP A 22 -9.69 1.99 -21.04
CA ASP A 22 -10.19 2.03 -22.41
C ASP A 22 -11.31 3.09 -22.60
N PRO A 23 -11.11 4.12 -23.44
CA PRO A 23 -12.07 5.20 -23.64
C PRO A 23 -13.35 4.74 -24.36
N SER A 24 -13.28 3.68 -25.17
CA SER A 24 -14.46 3.13 -25.88
C SER A 24 -15.42 2.48 -24.90
N THR A 25 -14.88 1.74 -23.93
CA THR A 25 -15.62 1.15 -22.82
C THR A 25 -16.27 2.21 -21.93
N ILE A 26 -15.59 3.32 -21.65
CA ILE A 26 -16.17 4.45 -20.89
C ILE A 26 -17.36 5.03 -21.64
N ARG A 27 -17.19 5.27 -22.94
CA ARG A 27 -18.22 5.85 -23.79
C ARG A 27 -19.44 4.92 -23.91
N ALA A 28 -19.22 3.64 -24.18
CA ALA A 28 -20.29 2.64 -24.28
C ALA A 28 -21.13 2.59 -23.00
N ARG A 29 -20.50 2.47 -21.83
CA ARG A 29 -21.21 2.46 -20.54
C ARG A 29 -21.97 3.75 -20.25
N THR A 30 -21.45 4.88 -20.72
CA THR A 30 -22.14 6.17 -20.58
C THR A 30 -23.37 6.25 -21.50
N ILE A 31 -23.29 5.67 -22.70
CA ILE A 31 -24.43 5.54 -23.62
C ILE A 31 -25.48 4.59 -23.02
N ASP A 32 -25.06 3.44 -22.49
CA ASP A 32 -25.97 2.46 -21.89
C ASP A 32 -26.78 3.08 -20.73
N GLN A 33 -26.13 3.94 -19.93
CA GLN A 33 -26.75 4.55 -18.75
C GLN A 33 -27.58 5.81 -19.06
N PHE A 34 -27.16 6.65 -20.02
CA PHE A 34 -27.76 7.98 -20.26
C PHE A 34 -28.26 8.22 -21.69
N GLY A 35 -28.14 7.23 -22.58
CA GLY A 35 -28.48 7.34 -24.01
C GLY A 35 -27.58 8.27 -24.83
N ARG A 36 -26.64 8.96 -24.17
CA ARG A 36 -25.71 9.93 -24.76
C ARG A 36 -24.40 9.91 -24.00
N ALA A 37 -23.29 10.16 -24.69
CA ALA A 37 -21.97 10.22 -24.08
C ALA A 37 -21.16 11.42 -24.59
N PRO A 38 -20.21 11.92 -23.78
CA PRO A 38 -19.28 12.94 -24.22
C PRO A 38 -18.44 12.45 -25.42
N GLY A 39 -17.99 13.41 -26.24
CA GLY A 39 -17.10 13.15 -27.36
C GLY A 39 -15.81 12.46 -26.92
N MET A 40 -15.22 11.68 -27.84
CA MET A 40 -14.05 10.86 -27.52
C MET A 40 -12.86 11.69 -27.05
N ASP A 41 -12.69 12.88 -27.63
CA ASP A 41 -11.64 13.83 -27.27
C ASP A 41 -11.74 14.30 -25.81
N ARG A 42 -12.96 14.44 -25.29
CA ARG A 42 -13.21 14.82 -23.89
C ARG A 42 -12.82 13.70 -22.92
N ILE A 43 -13.16 12.46 -23.25
CA ILE A 43 -12.81 11.28 -22.43
C ILE A 43 -11.28 11.13 -22.37
N LEU A 44 -10.61 11.26 -23.52
CA LEU A 44 -9.15 11.24 -23.61
C LEU A 44 -8.49 12.40 -22.84
N ALA A 45 -9.08 13.60 -22.89
CA ALA A 45 -8.60 14.74 -22.11
C ALA A 45 -8.65 14.47 -20.61
N TRP A 46 -9.75 13.91 -20.10
CA TRP A 46 -9.86 13.56 -18.67
C TRP A 46 -8.88 12.46 -18.26
N GLN A 47 -8.64 11.46 -19.12
CA GLN A 47 -7.63 10.45 -18.86
C GLN A 47 -6.22 11.06 -18.79
N ARG A 48 -5.89 12.02 -19.67
CA ARG A 48 -4.62 12.78 -19.62
C ARG A 48 -4.52 13.61 -18.35
N ASP A 49 -5.58 14.28 -17.94
CA ASP A 49 -5.61 15.07 -16.69
C ASP A 49 -5.45 14.18 -15.46
N HIS A 50 -6.08 13.01 -15.44
CA HIS A 50 -5.89 12.03 -14.38
C HIS A 50 -4.49 11.43 -14.37
N ALA A 51 -3.90 11.17 -15.54
CA ALA A 51 -2.51 10.76 -15.66
C ALA A 51 -1.56 11.85 -15.14
N ARG A 52 -1.84 13.13 -15.43
CA ARG A 52 -1.09 14.30 -14.93
C ARG A 52 -1.22 14.46 -13.42
N ILE A 53 -2.42 14.31 -12.85
CA ILE A 53 -2.66 14.33 -11.40
C ILE A 53 -1.91 13.17 -10.71
N ARG A 54 -1.93 11.98 -11.31
CA ARG A 54 -1.22 10.80 -10.81
C ARG A 54 0.29 10.90 -10.94
N ALA A 55 0.79 11.73 -11.86
CA ALA A 55 2.21 11.98 -12.08
C ALA A 55 2.80 13.13 -11.25
N LYS A 56 2.00 13.94 -10.54
CA LYS A 56 2.54 14.95 -9.61
C LYS A 56 3.18 14.24 -8.40
N PRO A 57 4.45 14.54 -8.06
CA PRO A 57 5.03 14.08 -6.81
C PRO A 57 4.27 14.70 -5.63
N PHE A 58 4.24 13.97 -4.51
CA PHE A 58 3.35 14.13 -3.34
C PHE A 58 3.39 15.50 -2.62
N ASN A 59 4.19 16.49 -3.04
CA ASN A 59 4.36 17.73 -2.28
C ASN A 59 4.07 18.98 -3.15
N CYS A 60 2.84 19.49 -3.10
CA CYS A 60 2.47 20.78 -3.71
C CYS A 60 1.66 21.72 -2.80
N TYR A 61 1.70 21.50 -1.48
CA TYR A 61 0.95 22.35 -0.51
C TYR A 61 1.82 23.32 0.31
N LEU A 62 3.09 23.54 -0.05
CA LEU A 62 4.00 24.45 0.69
C LEU A 62 4.93 25.29 -0.22
N ALA A 63 4.43 25.88 -1.30
CA ALA A 63 5.19 26.90 -2.02
C ALA A 63 4.62 28.30 -1.73
N PRO A 64 5.24 29.12 -0.87
CA PRO A 64 5.03 30.56 -0.91
C PRO A 64 5.59 31.08 -2.24
N LYS A 65 4.85 31.98 -2.88
CA LYS A 65 5.32 32.72 -4.06
C LYS A 65 6.54 33.54 -3.66
N PHE A 66 7.72 33.12 -4.09
CA PHE A 66 8.89 33.99 -4.12
C PHE A 66 9.21 34.27 -5.58
N ASP A 67 8.86 35.48 -6.00
CA ASP A 67 9.36 36.07 -7.22
C ASP A 67 10.87 36.21 -7.11
N ASN A 68 11.62 35.67 -8.06
CA ASN A 68 13.03 36.03 -8.17
C ASN A 68 13.49 36.02 -9.63
N ASP A 69 13.07 37.06 -10.34
CA ASP A 69 13.81 37.60 -11.47
C ASP A 69 15.18 38.13 -10.99
N ARG A 70 16.19 37.24 -10.86
CA ARG A 70 17.59 37.69 -10.93
C ARG A 70 18.61 36.57 -11.20
N LYS A 71 19.07 36.58 -12.46
CA LYS A 71 20.45 36.35 -12.94
C LYS A 71 21.07 34.94 -12.84
N VAL A 72 21.09 34.33 -14.03
CA VAL A 72 22.08 33.44 -14.65
C VAL A 72 23.45 33.35 -13.94
N ARG A 73 23.82 32.14 -13.50
CA ARG A 73 24.91 31.29 -14.04
C ARG A 73 25.38 30.28 -12.98
N ALA A 74 25.17 29.00 -13.24
CA ALA A 74 26.19 28.00 -12.99
C ALA A 74 25.94 26.85 -13.98
N ASP A 75 26.90 26.63 -14.86
CA ASP A 75 27.13 25.31 -15.41
C ASP A 75 27.44 24.39 -14.23
N GLU A 76 26.41 23.79 -13.64
CA GLU A 76 26.59 22.61 -12.81
C GLU A 76 26.30 21.39 -13.69
N PRO A 77 27.26 20.46 -13.82
CA PRO A 77 27.12 19.31 -14.68
C PRO A 77 25.85 18.57 -14.27
N LYS A 78 25.11 18.06 -15.26
CA LYS A 78 24.05 17.06 -15.04
C LYS A 78 24.56 16.11 -13.97
N ALA A 79 24.00 16.20 -12.77
CA ALA A 79 24.06 15.11 -11.84
C ALA A 79 23.31 13.99 -12.56
N THR A 80 24.06 13.20 -13.33
CA THR A 80 23.82 11.79 -13.52
C THR A 80 23.33 11.35 -12.17
N ALA A 81 22.02 11.11 -12.05
CA ALA A 81 21.49 10.44 -10.91
C ALA A 81 22.27 9.13 -10.92
N VAL A 82 23.31 9.07 -10.09
CA VAL A 82 23.98 7.83 -9.77
C VAL A 82 22.81 6.96 -9.37
N ALA A 83 22.50 5.97 -10.21
CA ALA A 83 21.62 4.90 -9.83
C ALA A 83 22.18 4.50 -8.47
N ALA A 84 21.46 4.84 -7.40
CA ALA A 84 21.83 4.44 -6.05
C ALA A 84 22.23 2.98 -6.20
N PRO A 85 23.46 2.59 -5.79
CA PRO A 85 23.98 1.26 -6.09
C PRO A 85 22.84 0.31 -5.82
N LYS A 86 22.40 -0.43 -6.86
CA LYS A 86 21.44 -1.52 -6.69
C LYS A 86 21.92 -2.20 -5.43
N PRO A 87 21.17 -2.17 -4.31
CA PRO A 87 21.74 -2.61 -3.05
C PRO A 87 22.26 -4.01 -3.34
N GLU A 88 23.59 -4.14 -3.31
CA GLU A 88 24.24 -5.43 -3.27
C GLU A 88 23.49 -6.19 -2.19
N PRO A 89 23.02 -7.42 -2.46
CA PRO A 89 22.02 -8.09 -1.65
C PRO A 89 22.41 -7.98 -0.18
N GLU A 90 21.74 -7.06 0.53
CA GLU A 90 21.96 -6.86 1.94
C GLU A 90 21.78 -8.25 2.56
N PRO A 91 22.75 -8.74 3.36
CA PRO A 91 22.73 -10.10 3.87
C PRO A 91 21.35 -10.33 4.48
N GLU A 92 20.66 -11.39 4.05
CA GLU A 92 19.28 -11.67 4.45
C GLU A 92 19.17 -11.45 5.96
N PRO A 93 18.27 -10.56 6.43
CA PRO A 93 18.26 -10.14 7.82
C PRO A 93 18.18 -11.40 8.67
N PHE A 94 19.23 -11.61 9.47
CA PHE A 94 19.30 -12.69 10.44
C PHE A 94 18.01 -12.65 11.23
N VAL A 95 17.21 -13.70 11.09
CA VAL A 95 15.96 -13.88 11.82
C VAL A 95 16.34 -14.22 13.27
N TYR A 96 16.79 -13.21 14.03
CA TYR A 96 16.94 -13.35 15.47
C TYR A 96 15.54 -13.26 16.06
N ILE A 97 14.84 -14.40 16.05
CA ILE A 97 13.59 -14.53 16.80
C ILE A 97 14.00 -14.53 18.27
N ALA A 98 13.73 -13.42 18.95
CA ALA A 98 13.76 -13.39 20.41
C ALA A 98 12.93 -14.58 20.94
N PRO A 99 13.27 -15.17 22.11
CA PRO A 99 12.59 -16.36 22.60
C PRO A 99 11.07 -16.14 22.65
N ILE A 100 10.33 -16.88 21.82
CA ILE A 100 8.88 -16.76 21.72
C ILE A 100 8.28 -17.25 23.03
N LYS A 101 7.61 -16.36 23.76
CA LYS A 101 6.97 -16.72 25.03
C LYS A 101 5.55 -17.25 24.76
N PRO A 102 5.08 -18.27 25.49
CA PRO A 102 3.76 -18.87 25.24
C PRO A 102 2.60 -17.89 25.50
N HIS A 103 2.77 -16.96 26.45
CA HIS A 103 1.73 -16.02 26.88
C HIS A 103 2.01 -14.56 26.51
N GLN A 104 2.57 -14.31 25.32
CA GLN A 104 2.82 -12.93 24.87
C GLN A 104 1.53 -12.13 24.74
N THR A 105 1.55 -10.84 25.02
CA THR A 105 0.45 -9.94 24.64
C THR A 105 0.49 -9.65 23.13
N PRO A 106 -0.61 -9.21 22.48
CA PRO A 106 -0.57 -8.86 21.07
C PRO A 106 0.40 -7.71 20.74
N ALA A 107 0.61 -6.76 21.66
CA ALA A 107 1.61 -5.71 21.51
C ALA A 107 3.04 -6.26 21.53
N GLU A 108 3.34 -7.20 22.43
CA GLU A 108 4.64 -7.89 22.47
C GLU A 108 4.88 -8.66 21.17
N ILE A 109 3.87 -9.39 20.67
CA ILE A 109 3.98 -10.10 19.39
C ILE A 109 4.32 -9.15 18.24
N ILE A 110 3.64 -8.00 18.16
CA ILE A 110 3.90 -6.99 17.12
C ILE A 110 5.34 -6.49 17.23
N SER A 111 5.78 -6.15 18.44
CA SER A 111 7.12 -5.62 18.69
C SER A 111 8.21 -6.66 18.38
N ASP A 112 8.04 -7.89 18.84
CA ASP A 112 9.02 -8.97 18.66
C ASP A 112 9.17 -9.35 17.19
N ILE A 113 8.05 -9.44 16.46
CA ILE A 113 8.09 -9.70 15.02
C ILE A 113 8.69 -8.51 14.28
N ALA A 114 8.30 -7.27 14.60
CA ALA A 114 8.88 -6.10 13.96
C ALA A 114 10.41 -6.09 14.13
N ALA A 115 10.89 -6.28 15.36
CA ALA A 115 12.31 -6.33 15.68
C ALA A 115 13.05 -7.46 14.92
N ALA A 116 12.45 -8.65 14.82
CA ALA A 116 13.02 -9.78 14.09
C ALA A 116 13.21 -9.51 12.58
N PHE A 117 12.49 -8.53 12.02
CA PHE A 117 12.60 -8.09 10.63
C PHE A 117 13.28 -6.71 10.47
N GLY A 118 13.89 -6.17 11.53
CA GLY A 118 14.54 -4.85 11.51
C GLY A 118 13.58 -3.68 11.37
N LEU A 119 12.33 -3.85 11.79
CA LEU A 119 11.27 -2.84 11.77
C LEU A 119 10.90 -2.40 13.18
N THR A 120 10.24 -1.25 13.28
CA THR A 120 9.62 -0.80 14.53
C THR A 120 8.12 -1.14 14.55
N ALA A 121 7.52 -1.18 15.75
CA ALA A 121 6.07 -1.33 15.87
C ALA A 121 5.32 -0.18 15.16
N ASP A 122 5.91 1.01 15.16
CA ASP A 122 5.38 2.18 14.45
C ASP A 122 5.40 2.00 12.93
N ASP A 123 6.37 1.28 12.36
CA ASP A 123 6.37 0.95 10.93
C ASP A 123 5.23 -0.01 10.56
N ILE A 124 4.93 -0.95 11.46
CA ILE A 124 3.82 -1.90 11.28
C ILE A 124 2.49 -1.17 11.32
N CYS A 125 2.26 -0.31 12.31
CA CYS A 125 1.02 0.44 12.49
C CYS A 125 0.90 1.65 11.53
N GLY A 126 2.02 2.21 11.13
CA GLY A 126 2.15 3.39 10.29
C GLY A 126 1.69 3.15 8.84
N PRO A 127 1.47 4.21 8.04
CA PRO A 127 0.79 4.13 6.74
C PRO A 127 1.63 3.49 5.62
N SER A 128 2.90 3.14 5.89
CA SER A 128 3.82 2.68 4.86
C SER A 128 3.33 1.42 4.12
N ARG A 129 3.48 1.47 2.80
CA ARG A 129 3.08 0.42 1.85
C ARG A 129 4.26 -0.29 1.20
N LEU A 130 5.47 -0.10 1.74
CA LEU A 130 6.65 -0.85 1.27
C LEU A 130 6.38 -2.35 1.36
N ALA A 131 6.82 -3.09 0.33
CA ALA A 131 6.47 -4.50 0.19
C ALA A 131 6.96 -5.36 1.36
N HIS A 132 8.13 -5.07 1.95
CA HIS A 132 8.64 -5.78 3.12
C HIS A 132 7.78 -5.53 4.37
N ILE A 133 7.43 -4.27 4.67
CA ILE A 133 6.54 -3.91 5.79
C ILE A 133 5.17 -4.57 5.62
N SER A 134 4.63 -4.55 4.40
CA SER A 134 3.33 -5.17 4.12
C SER A 134 3.34 -6.67 4.39
N ARG A 135 4.42 -7.38 4.02
CA ARG A 135 4.57 -8.82 4.27
C ARG A 135 4.67 -9.13 5.76
N VAL A 136 5.44 -8.35 6.52
CA VAL A 136 5.56 -8.52 7.98
C VAL A 136 4.22 -8.23 8.67
N ARG A 137 3.49 -7.20 8.22
CA ARG A 137 2.13 -6.91 8.70
C ARG A 137 1.16 -8.04 8.41
N GLN A 138 1.28 -8.69 7.24
CA GLN A 138 0.48 -9.85 6.88
C GLN A 138 0.76 -11.04 7.80
N LEU A 139 2.04 -11.30 8.11
CA LEU A 139 2.47 -12.32 9.06
C LEU A 139 1.84 -12.08 10.46
N ILE A 140 1.99 -10.86 10.99
CA ILE A 140 1.43 -10.46 12.29
C ILE A 140 -0.10 -10.67 12.30
N ALA A 141 -0.79 -10.20 11.26
CA ALA A 141 -2.23 -10.35 11.14
C ALA A 141 -2.66 -11.82 11.13
N ALA A 142 -1.96 -12.67 10.37
CA ALA A 142 -2.24 -14.11 10.30
C ALA A 142 -2.04 -14.80 11.64
N LEU A 143 -0.93 -14.51 12.33
CA LEU A 143 -0.61 -15.10 13.64
C LEU A 143 -1.63 -14.69 14.73
N LEU A 144 -1.99 -13.40 14.80
CA LEU A 144 -2.97 -12.93 15.78
C LEU A 144 -4.35 -13.56 15.58
N VAL A 145 -4.78 -13.73 14.32
CA VAL A 145 -6.03 -14.42 13.99
C VAL A 145 -5.96 -15.91 14.29
N LYS A 146 -4.84 -16.57 13.96
CA LYS A 146 -4.61 -17.99 14.27
C LYS A 146 -4.63 -18.27 15.77
N ARG A 147 -4.20 -17.32 16.59
CA ARG A 147 -4.31 -17.35 18.07
C ARG A 147 -5.72 -17.08 18.62
N GLY A 148 -6.72 -16.93 17.75
CA GLY A 148 -8.13 -16.77 18.12
C GLY A 148 -8.63 -15.32 18.21
N ASN A 149 -7.86 -14.32 17.80
CA ASN A 149 -8.37 -12.94 17.75
C ASN A 149 -9.27 -12.73 16.52
N SER A 150 -10.35 -11.98 16.70
CA SER A 150 -11.22 -11.60 15.58
C SER A 150 -10.55 -10.59 14.65
N THR A 151 -10.90 -10.61 13.36
CA THR A 151 -10.33 -9.69 12.36
C THR A 151 -10.51 -8.21 12.71
N PRO A 152 -11.65 -7.75 13.28
CA PRO A 152 -11.77 -6.34 13.68
C PRO A 152 -10.91 -6.02 14.90
N LYS A 153 -10.75 -6.95 15.84
CA LYS A 153 -9.87 -6.77 17.00
C LYS A 153 -8.44 -6.64 16.53
N THR A 154 -7.94 -7.59 15.74
CA THR A 154 -6.59 -7.56 15.14
C THR A 154 -6.34 -6.27 14.37
N GLY A 155 -7.31 -5.81 13.58
CA GLY A 155 -7.22 -4.55 12.84
C GLY A 155 -6.94 -3.35 13.73
N ARG A 156 -7.60 -3.27 14.90
CA ARG A 156 -7.33 -2.19 15.87
C ARG A 156 -5.89 -2.19 16.39
N TRP A 157 -5.30 -3.36 16.64
CA TRP A 157 -3.92 -3.46 17.14
C TRP A 157 -2.88 -2.97 16.12
N ILE A 158 -3.12 -3.21 14.83
CA ILE A 158 -2.20 -2.82 13.74
C ILE A 158 -2.65 -1.58 12.99
N ASN A 159 -3.64 -0.84 13.51
CA ASN A 159 -4.24 0.34 12.90
C ASN A 159 -4.74 0.14 11.45
N ARG A 160 -5.53 -0.91 11.20
CA ARG A 160 -6.09 -1.27 9.89
C ARG A 160 -7.54 -1.71 9.93
N ASP A 161 -8.23 -1.55 8.81
CA ASP A 161 -9.57 -2.10 8.61
C ASP A 161 -9.58 -3.62 8.69
N HIS A 162 -10.69 -4.16 9.24
CA HIS A 162 -10.91 -5.60 9.34
C HIS A 162 -10.83 -6.32 7.98
N SER A 163 -11.24 -5.66 6.89
CA SER A 163 -11.13 -6.17 5.52
C SER A 163 -9.66 -6.35 5.12
N THR A 164 -8.78 -5.42 5.50
CA THR A 164 -7.34 -5.50 5.26
C THR A 164 -6.73 -6.70 5.99
N VAL A 165 -7.15 -6.96 7.23
CA VAL A 165 -6.73 -8.15 8.00
C VAL A 165 -7.17 -9.43 7.29
N LEU A 166 -8.42 -9.47 6.83
CA LEU A 166 -8.96 -10.63 6.12
C LEU A 166 -8.23 -10.89 4.79
N HIS A 167 -7.89 -9.84 4.04
CA HIS A 167 -7.05 -9.96 2.85
C HIS A 167 -5.64 -10.45 3.19
N ALA A 168 -5.05 -9.97 4.29
CA ALA A 168 -3.74 -10.41 4.74
C ALA A 168 -3.69 -11.91 5.08
N VAL A 169 -4.69 -12.40 5.83
CA VAL A 169 -4.80 -13.83 6.18
C VAL A 169 -4.94 -14.69 4.92
N ARG A 170 -5.77 -14.27 3.95
CA ARG A 170 -5.95 -15.01 2.68
C ARG A 170 -4.68 -15.04 1.82
N ALA A 171 -3.87 -13.98 1.86
CA ALA A 171 -2.63 -13.89 1.11
C ALA A 171 -1.49 -14.70 1.74
N MET A 172 -1.60 -15.09 3.02
CA MET A 172 -0.52 -15.69 3.79
C MET A 172 0.10 -16.95 3.14
N PRO A 173 -0.67 -17.93 2.61
CA PRO A 173 -0.09 -19.11 1.98
C PRO A 173 0.81 -18.76 0.77
N THR A 174 0.38 -17.80 -0.04
CA THR A 174 1.16 -17.31 -1.19
C THR A 174 2.43 -16.59 -0.72
N VAL A 175 2.31 -15.74 0.30
CA VAL A 175 3.45 -15.00 0.86
C VAL A 175 4.49 -15.96 1.44
N MET A 176 4.07 -17.00 2.18
CA MET A 176 4.98 -18.03 2.72
C MET A 176 5.70 -18.81 1.62
N LYS A 177 5.01 -19.11 0.50
CA LYS A 177 5.61 -19.79 -0.66
C LYS A 177 6.76 -18.98 -1.28
N HIS A 178 6.62 -17.66 -1.35
CA HIS A 178 7.61 -16.78 -1.98
C HIS A 178 8.67 -16.23 -1.01
N HIS A 179 8.43 -16.31 0.31
CA HIS A 179 9.30 -15.71 1.32
C HIS A 179 9.60 -16.69 2.45
N PRO A 180 10.71 -17.46 2.36
CA PRO A 180 11.03 -18.51 3.31
C PRO A 180 11.22 -17.98 4.74
N ASN A 181 11.75 -16.76 4.92
CA ASN A 181 11.95 -16.17 6.26
C ASN A 181 10.61 -15.89 6.96
N ILE A 182 9.58 -15.50 6.20
CA ILE A 182 8.22 -15.35 6.74
C ILE A 182 7.64 -16.72 7.12
N ALA A 183 7.88 -17.75 6.30
CA ALA A 183 7.42 -19.11 6.60
C ALA A 183 8.08 -19.69 7.86
N LYS A 184 9.39 -19.50 8.01
CA LYS A 184 10.15 -19.89 9.22
C LYS A 184 9.62 -19.19 10.47
N ALA A 185 9.43 -17.88 10.41
CA ALA A 185 8.87 -17.12 11.54
C ALA A 185 7.46 -17.61 11.89
N TYR A 186 6.59 -17.79 10.88
CA TYR A 186 5.24 -18.32 11.11
C TYR A 186 5.30 -19.69 11.81
N ALA A 187 6.10 -20.63 11.31
CA ALA A 187 6.25 -21.97 11.90
C ALA A 187 6.74 -21.91 13.35
N ALA A 188 7.75 -21.07 13.64
CA ALA A 188 8.28 -20.92 15.00
C ALA A 188 7.21 -20.45 16.00
N TYR A 189 6.36 -19.51 15.62
CA TYR A 189 5.24 -19.06 16.47
C TYR A 189 4.17 -20.13 16.65
N ILE A 190 3.87 -20.90 15.61
CA ILE A 190 2.90 -21.99 15.69
C ILE A 190 3.39 -23.10 16.63
N GLU A 191 4.67 -23.49 16.52
CA GLU A 191 5.30 -24.48 17.38
C GLU A 191 5.35 -23.98 18.84
N ALA A 192 5.81 -22.75 19.06
CA ALA A 192 5.91 -22.17 20.40
C ALA A 192 4.55 -22.02 21.10
N TRP A 193 3.45 -21.87 20.34
CA TRP A 193 2.10 -21.80 20.88
C TRP A 193 1.35 -23.14 20.88
N GLY A 194 1.95 -24.21 20.34
CA GLY A 194 1.30 -25.53 20.21
C GLY A 194 0.05 -25.51 19.32
N LEU A 195 0.05 -24.71 18.24
CA LEU A 195 -1.07 -24.56 17.30
C LEU A 195 -0.91 -25.35 15.98
N GLY A 196 0.00 -26.33 15.99
CA GLY A 196 0.38 -27.18 14.86
C GLY A 196 -0.60 -28.31 14.58
#